data_AF-A0A537WWH9-F1
#
_entry.id   AF-A0A537WWH9-F1
#
_cell.length_a   1.000
_cell.length_b   1.000
_cell.length_c   1.000
_cell.angle_alpha   90.00
_cell.angle_beta   90.00
_cell.angle_gamma   90.00
#
_symmetry.space_group_name_H-M   'P 1'
#
loop_
_entity.id
_entity.type
_entity.pdbx_description
1 polymer ?
#
loop_
_entity_poly.entity_id
_entity_poly.type
_entity_poly.pdbx_seq_one_letter_code
_entity_poly.pdbx_strand_id
1 'polypeptide(L)'
;MPKPALTLPGADVNGSLPHVAPDGTIWLEASGSTSSNQPFTALLTSSTNGGATWSRQRAIVRHLPSLYDNTTFRSAFGEAFTVGPRKVGKFYPLYLAYEDAPTGPVEVRLTASFDGGKHWRRPVRVNDNRGGGEAFQAGLTVSPSGTVAVAFYDRRLACPAQGTVEAVGAGLQFDPAAPFGRGNYCINTAVQLYRPGLRPIGHNARMSPHTWDPQLSAARFVCVCVPASFIGDYFGVDARGGFVYTASVTTYNEGGQNPFFHQQQLVSKLKTP
;
A
#
# COMPACT_ATOMS: atom_id res chain seq x y z
N MET A 1 10.09 33.49 -2.76
CA MET A 1 10.09 32.13 -3.31
C MET A 1 9.35 31.20 -2.35
N PRO A 2 8.55 30.23 -2.82
CA PRO A 2 7.94 29.23 -1.94
C PRO A 2 9.05 28.46 -1.22
N LYS A 3 8.93 28.29 0.10
CA LYS A 3 9.86 27.46 0.87
C LYS A 3 9.46 25.98 0.70
N PRO A 4 10.41 25.07 0.48
CA PRO A 4 10.14 23.63 0.52
C PRO A 4 9.44 23.24 1.83
N ALA A 5 8.30 22.56 1.73
CA ALA A 5 7.50 22.17 2.90
C ALA A 5 8.11 20.96 3.63
N LEU A 6 8.63 19.99 2.87
CA LEU A 6 9.32 18.81 3.34
C LEU A 6 10.70 18.72 2.68
N THR A 7 11.74 18.57 3.50
CA THR A 7 13.12 18.38 3.09
C THR A 7 13.77 17.44 4.09
N LEU A 8 14.63 16.57 3.60
CA LEU A 8 15.52 15.77 4.43
C LEU A 8 16.94 16.10 3.99
N PRO A 9 17.79 16.69 4.85
CA PRO A 9 19.13 17.11 4.44
C PRO A 9 19.94 15.96 3.85
N GLY A 10 20.45 16.13 2.63
CA GLY A 10 21.23 15.10 1.92
C GLY A 10 20.40 13.91 1.41
N ALA A 11 19.07 14.07 1.29
CA ALA A 11 18.17 13.03 0.84
C ALA A 11 17.09 13.58 -0.11
N ASP A 12 16.66 12.75 -1.04
CA ASP A 12 15.40 12.97 -1.75
C ASP A 12 14.22 12.52 -0.88
N VAL A 13 13.13 13.28 -0.93
CA VAL A 13 11.86 12.94 -0.26
C VAL A 13 10.79 12.70 -1.33
N ASN A 14 10.02 11.63 -1.17
CA ASN A 14 9.00 11.19 -2.11
C ASN A 14 7.69 10.87 -1.38
N GLY A 15 6.62 10.62 -2.14
CA GLY A 15 5.35 10.14 -1.59
C GLY A 15 4.39 11.23 -1.07
N SER A 16 4.64 12.51 -1.37
CA SER A 16 3.78 13.59 -0.88
C SER A 16 2.43 13.66 -1.60
N LEU A 17 1.43 12.97 -1.05
CA LEU A 17 0.02 13.22 -1.36
C LEU A 17 -0.57 14.13 -0.26
N PRO A 18 -1.00 15.37 -0.58
CA PRO A 18 -1.62 16.25 0.41
C PRO A 18 -2.99 15.73 0.84
N HIS A 19 -3.22 15.75 2.16
CA HIS A 19 -4.54 15.48 2.74
C HIS A 19 -5.07 16.70 3.47
N VAL A 20 -6.31 17.08 3.16
CA VAL A 20 -6.96 18.25 3.76
C VAL A 20 -7.96 17.77 4.80
N ALA A 21 -7.74 18.17 6.05
CA ALA A 21 -8.69 17.95 7.13
C ALA A 21 -9.95 18.82 6.94
N PRO A 22 -11.10 18.45 7.52
CA PRO A 22 -12.33 19.24 7.37
C PRO A 22 -12.27 20.69 7.88
N ASP A 23 -11.28 21.05 8.71
CA ASP A 23 -11.04 22.43 9.13
C ASP A 23 -10.09 23.22 8.20
N GLY A 24 -9.75 22.66 7.05
CA GLY A 24 -8.84 23.27 6.06
C GLY A 24 -7.36 23.07 6.37
N THR A 25 -6.99 22.37 7.46
CA THR A 25 -5.60 22.02 7.72
C THR A 25 -5.08 21.08 6.64
N ILE A 26 -4.02 21.47 5.95
CA ILE A 26 -3.29 20.64 5.00
C ILE A 26 -2.25 19.84 5.78
N TRP A 27 -2.25 18.53 5.61
CA TRP A 27 -1.23 17.62 6.10
C TRP A 27 -0.42 17.09 4.91
N LEU A 28 0.89 17.09 5.07
CA LEU A 28 1.83 16.48 4.14
C LEU A 28 2.64 15.44 4.89
N GLU A 29 2.60 14.21 4.38
CA GLU A 29 3.56 13.17 4.69
C GLU A 29 4.50 13.02 3.49
N ALA A 30 5.77 12.73 3.75
CA ALA A 30 6.71 12.28 2.73
C ALA A 30 7.78 11.43 3.38
N SER A 31 8.30 10.49 2.62
CA SER A 31 9.32 9.56 3.10
C SER A 31 10.61 9.72 2.31
N GLY A 32 11.74 9.60 2.99
CA GLY A 32 13.06 9.75 2.38
C GLY A 32 14.17 9.08 3.18
N SER A 33 15.30 8.85 2.52
CA SER A 33 16.50 8.22 3.09
C SER A 33 17.74 8.99 2.66
N THR A 34 18.74 9.12 3.54
CA THR A 34 20.01 9.80 3.23
C THR A 34 20.92 9.01 2.29
N SER A 35 20.67 7.72 2.09
CA SER A 35 21.26 6.90 1.03
C SER A 35 20.45 5.62 0.83
N SER A 36 20.69 4.90 -0.27
CA SER A 36 19.97 3.66 -0.62
C SER A 36 20.08 2.54 0.43
N ASN A 37 21.06 2.60 1.33
CA ASN A 37 21.32 1.58 2.34
C ASN A 37 20.86 2.01 3.74
N GLN A 38 20.18 3.16 3.85
CA GLN A 38 19.67 3.67 5.12
C GLN A 38 18.16 3.49 5.20
N PRO A 39 17.60 3.28 6.41
CA PRO A 39 16.15 3.28 6.60
C PRO A 39 15.51 4.56 6.07
N PHE A 40 14.33 4.40 5.47
CA PHE A 40 13.46 5.52 5.16
C PHE A 40 12.93 6.13 6.45
N THR A 41 12.68 7.43 6.41
CA THR A 41 12.04 8.19 7.48
C THR A 41 10.79 8.85 6.92
N ALA A 42 9.63 8.45 7.44
CA ALA A 42 8.38 9.14 7.18
C ALA A 42 8.32 10.44 7.98
N LEU A 43 8.12 11.55 7.28
CA LEU A 43 8.13 12.91 7.81
C LEU A 43 6.75 13.54 7.68
N LEU A 44 6.35 14.30 8.69
CA LEU A 44 5.07 15.00 8.72
C LEU A 44 5.29 16.51 8.83
N THR A 45 4.49 17.26 8.07
CA THR A 45 4.26 18.69 8.31
C THR A 45 2.81 19.07 8.05
N SER A 46 2.42 20.27 8.44
CA SER A 46 1.07 20.80 8.29
C SER A 46 1.05 22.28 7.97
N SER A 47 -0.03 22.74 7.37
CA SER A 47 -0.34 24.15 7.14
C SER A 47 -1.79 24.44 7.46
N THR A 48 -2.05 25.55 8.15
CA THR A 48 -3.40 26.03 8.48
C THR A 48 -3.79 27.29 7.69
N ASN A 49 -2.96 27.68 6.71
CA ASN A 49 -3.13 28.91 5.92
C ASN A 49 -2.93 28.65 4.42
N GLY A 50 -3.46 27.53 3.93
CA GLY A 50 -3.45 27.20 2.50
C GLY A 50 -2.05 26.94 1.93
N GLY A 51 -1.09 26.52 2.75
CA GLY A 51 0.29 26.23 2.32
C GLY A 51 1.23 27.44 2.33
N ALA A 52 0.78 28.62 2.81
CA ALA A 52 1.61 29.82 2.88
C ALA A 52 2.76 29.68 3.91
N THR A 53 2.49 29.03 5.04
CA THR A 53 3.51 28.62 6.02
C THR A 53 3.30 27.19 6.49
N TRP A 54 4.39 26.55 6.91
CA TRP A 54 4.42 25.16 7.33
C TRP A 54 4.93 25.03 8.76
N SER A 55 4.38 24.06 9.49
CA SER A 55 4.86 23.68 10.81
C SER A 55 6.27 23.09 10.75
N ARG A 56 6.95 23.00 11.91
CA ARG A 56 8.19 22.23 12.02
C ARG A 56 7.94 20.77 11.62
N GLN A 57 8.81 20.24 10.77
CA GLN A 57 8.82 18.85 10.34
C GLN A 57 9.03 17.91 11.53
N ARG A 58 8.35 16.75 11.53
CA ARG A 58 8.44 15.73 12.56
C ARG A 58 8.63 14.36 11.93
N ALA A 59 9.50 13.54 12.50
CA ALA A 59 9.57 12.12 12.12
C ALA A 59 8.38 11.36 12.72
N ILE A 60 7.73 10.55 11.90
CA ILE A 60 6.67 9.62 12.31
C ILE A 60 7.32 8.30 12.73
N VAL A 61 8.05 7.69 11.80
CA VAL A 61 8.65 6.36 11.95
C VAL A 61 9.87 6.24 11.02
N ARG A 62 10.80 5.36 11.41
CA ARG A 62 11.85 4.86 10.51
C ARG A 62 11.51 3.43 10.13
N HIS A 63 11.59 3.09 8.86
CA HIS A 63 11.23 1.77 8.36
C HIS A 63 12.20 1.34 7.26
N LEU A 64 12.25 0.03 7.04
CA LEU A 64 13.20 -0.62 6.14
C LEU A 64 12.41 -1.36 5.06
N PRO A 65 11.94 -0.68 4.00
CA PRO A 65 11.43 -1.41 2.85
C PRO A 65 12.58 -2.20 2.22
N SER A 66 12.32 -3.47 1.91
CA SER A 66 13.27 -4.35 1.24
C SER A 66 12.88 -4.50 -0.23
N LEU A 67 13.80 -5.03 -1.04
CA LEU A 67 13.41 -5.71 -2.26
C LEU A 67 12.47 -6.87 -1.93
N TYR A 68 11.57 -7.16 -2.87
CA TYR A 68 10.63 -8.26 -2.75
C TYR A 68 11.25 -9.56 -3.24
N ASP A 69 10.96 -10.65 -2.56
CA ASP A 69 11.41 -11.98 -2.93
C ASP A 69 10.69 -12.51 -4.19
N ASN A 70 11.33 -13.42 -4.92
CA ASN A 70 10.72 -14.17 -6.02
C ASN A 70 9.99 -13.30 -7.09
N THR A 71 10.52 -12.11 -7.39
CA THR A 71 9.94 -11.22 -8.39
C THR A 71 11.01 -10.40 -9.10
N THR A 72 10.65 -9.85 -10.25
CA THR A 72 11.47 -8.85 -10.95
C THR A 72 10.96 -7.42 -10.78
N PHE A 73 9.81 -7.19 -10.12
CA PHE A 73 9.29 -5.83 -9.98
C PHE A 73 10.00 -5.07 -8.87
N ARG A 74 10.31 -3.80 -9.14
CA ARG A 74 10.98 -2.93 -8.18
C ARG A 74 10.10 -2.69 -6.96
N SER A 75 10.73 -2.60 -5.79
CA SER A 75 10.12 -1.93 -4.64
C SER A 75 9.91 -0.44 -4.97
N ALA A 76 8.83 0.12 -4.45
CA ALA A 76 8.47 1.52 -4.58
C ALA A 76 8.28 2.13 -3.18
N PHE A 77 7.81 3.37 -3.12
CA PHE A 77 7.43 4.03 -1.87
C PHE A 77 6.23 3.28 -1.29
N GLY A 78 6.45 2.60 -0.17
CA GLY A 78 5.48 1.69 0.45
C GLY A 78 4.51 2.37 1.42
N GLU A 79 4.47 3.70 1.41
CA GLU A 79 3.72 4.52 2.37
C GLU A 79 2.39 5.03 1.82
N ALA A 80 1.37 5.04 2.67
CA ALA A 80 0.10 5.69 2.42
C ALA A 80 -0.35 6.42 3.69
N PHE A 81 -0.64 7.71 3.54
CA PHE A 81 -1.08 8.57 4.63
C PHE A 81 -2.55 8.96 4.45
N THR A 82 -3.27 9.23 5.54
CA THR A 82 -4.61 9.82 5.47
C THR A 82 -5.00 10.53 6.77
N VAL A 83 -6.06 11.34 6.68
CA VAL A 83 -6.65 12.07 7.80
C VAL A 83 -8.08 11.59 8.01
N GLY A 84 -8.44 11.26 9.24
CA GLY A 84 -9.81 10.88 9.58
C GLY A 84 -10.77 12.07 9.49
N PRO A 85 -12.04 11.86 9.08
CA PRO A 85 -12.99 12.94 8.84
C PRO A 85 -13.65 13.49 10.11
N ARG A 86 -13.38 12.90 11.29
CA ARG A 86 -14.00 13.27 12.57
C ARG A 86 -12.94 13.48 13.64
N LYS A 87 -13.11 14.52 14.45
CA LYS A 87 -12.20 14.78 15.58
C LYS A 87 -12.33 13.70 16.64
N VAL A 88 -11.18 13.31 17.20
CA VAL A 88 -11.07 12.57 18.46
C VAL A 88 -10.51 13.56 19.47
N GLY A 89 -11.37 14.04 20.38
CA GLY A 89 -11.04 15.20 21.20
C GLY A 89 -10.90 16.46 20.34
N LYS A 90 -9.70 17.06 20.32
CA LYS A 90 -9.43 18.32 19.59
C LYS A 90 -8.89 18.11 18.17
N PHE A 91 -8.42 16.92 17.83
CA PHE A 91 -7.63 16.67 16.63
C PHE A 91 -8.33 15.69 15.69
N TYR A 92 -8.15 15.87 14.38
CA TYR A 92 -8.42 14.81 13.43
C TYR A 92 -7.33 13.74 13.55
N PRO A 93 -7.70 12.46 13.63
CA PRO A 93 -6.70 11.41 13.71
C PRO A 93 -5.94 11.31 12.38
N LEU A 94 -4.64 11.11 12.48
CA LEU A 94 -3.74 10.90 11.34
C LEU A 94 -3.34 9.45 11.30
N TYR A 95 -3.28 8.85 10.11
CA TYR A 95 -2.93 7.45 9.94
C TYR A 95 -1.82 7.32 8.89
N LEU A 96 -0.88 6.41 9.13
CA LEU A 96 0.18 6.05 8.20
C LEU A 96 0.20 4.53 8.08
N ALA A 97 0.02 4.03 6.87
CA ALA A 97 0.36 2.67 6.49
C ALA A 97 1.73 2.71 5.80
N TYR A 98 2.60 1.75 6.07
CA TYR A 98 3.95 1.72 5.48
C TYR A 98 4.49 0.29 5.40
N GLU A 99 5.35 0.03 4.44
CA GLU A 99 6.10 -1.22 4.32
C GLU A 99 7.30 -1.26 5.27
N ASP A 100 7.53 -2.42 5.87
CA ASP A 100 8.66 -2.66 6.76
C ASP A 100 9.15 -4.12 6.64
N ALA A 101 10.45 -4.35 6.71
CA ALA A 101 11.06 -5.66 6.60
C ALA A 101 12.29 -5.82 7.51
N PRO A 102 12.18 -5.62 8.83
CA PRO A 102 13.37 -5.56 9.69
C PRO A 102 14.10 -6.91 9.85
N THR A 103 13.38 -8.04 9.73
CA THR A 103 13.93 -9.40 9.96
C THR A 103 13.24 -10.50 9.14
N GLY A 104 12.50 -10.16 8.08
CA GLY A 104 11.69 -11.13 7.34
C GLY A 104 11.03 -10.54 6.08
N PRO A 105 10.04 -11.26 5.50
CA PRO A 105 9.32 -10.79 4.32
C PRO A 105 8.69 -9.42 4.55
N VAL A 106 8.62 -8.60 3.50
CA VAL A 106 7.96 -7.29 3.56
C VAL A 106 6.53 -7.44 4.10
N GLU A 107 6.21 -6.61 5.08
CA GLU A 107 4.88 -6.52 5.68
C GLU A 107 4.38 -5.09 5.64
N VAL A 108 3.05 -4.93 5.64
CA VAL A 108 2.43 -3.61 5.81
C VAL A 108 2.14 -3.39 7.29
N ARG A 109 2.52 -2.22 7.80
CA ARG A 109 2.26 -1.76 9.16
C ARG A 109 1.35 -0.54 9.14
N LEU A 110 0.57 -0.36 10.20
CA LEU A 110 -0.33 0.78 10.40
C LEU A 110 -0.04 1.44 11.74
N THR A 111 0.12 2.77 11.75
CA THR A 111 0.19 3.58 12.97
C THR A 111 -0.76 4.77 12.87
N ALA A 112 -1.04 5.40 14.02
CA ALA A 112 -1.89 6.59 14.08
C ALA A 112 -1.45 7.58 15.16
N SER A 113 -1.78 8.84 14.93
CA SER A 113 -1.71 9.93 15.89
C SER A 113 -3.10 10.51 16.16
N PHE A 114 -3.35 10.88 17.42
CA PHE A 114 -4.61 11.49 17.87
C PHE A 114 -4.39 12.87 18.51
N ASP A 115 -3.19 13.44 18.36
CA ASP A 115 -2.76 14.67 19.02
C ASP A 115 -2.07 15.66 18.07
N GLY A 116 -2.45 15.61 16.79
CA GLY A 116 -1.92 16.48 15.74
C GLY A 116 -0.51 16.10 15.31
N GLY A 117 -0.20 14.80 15.27
CA GLY A 117 1.11 14.29 14.82
C GLY A 117 2.24 14.49 15.83
N LYS A 118 1.94 14.73 17.11
CA LYS A 118 2.97 14.88 18.15
C LYS A 118 3.48 13.53 18.63
N HIS A 119 2.57 12.60 18.85
CA HIS A 119 2.89 11.23 19.23
C HIS A 119 2.14 10.24 18.33
N TRP A 120 2.80 9.12 18.06
CA TRP A 120 2.29 8.03 17.24
C TRP A 120 2.21 6.76 18.07
N ARG A 121 1.15 5.98 17.87
CA ARG A 121 0.98 4.69 18.54
C ARG A 121 2.03 3.69 18.07
N ARG A 122 2.26 2.65 18.87
CA ARG A 122 3.02 1.48 18.41
C ARG A 122 2.35 0.92 17.14
N PRO A 123 3.10 0.72 16.04
CA PRO A 123 2.55 0.19 14.80
C PRO A 123 1.94 -1.20 15.00
N VAL A 124 0.86 -1.48 14.28
CA VAL A 124 0.24 -2.81 14.19
C VAL A 124 0.49 -3.38 12.80
N ARG A 125 0.71 -4.69 12.71
CA ARG A 125 0.82 -5.40 11.42
C ARG A 125 -0.56 -5.44 10.74
N VAL A 126 -0.60 -5.21 9.43
CA VAL A 126 -1.83 -5.15 8.62
C VAL A 126 -2.19 -6.50 8.03
N ASN A 127 -1.25 -7.14 7.33
CA ASN A 127 -1.40 -8.52 6.93
C ASN A 127 -1.35 -9.40 8.20
N ASP A 128 -2.40 -10.17 8.47
CA ASP A 128 -2.43 -11.06 9.64
C ASP A 128 -1.45 -12.25 9.46
N ASN A 129 -0.92 -12.82 10.54
CA ASN A 129 0.20 -13.80 10.49
C ASN A 129 -0.17 -15.18 9.91
N ARG A 130 -1.24 -15.30 9.13
CA ARG A 130 -1.67 -16.57 8.53
C ARG A 130 -1.00 -16.76 7.16
N GLY A 131 0.17 -17.37 7.16
CA GLY A 131 0.90 -17.79 5.95
C GLY A 131 2.24 -17.07 5.72
N GLY A 132 3.11 -17.71 4.94
CA GLY A 132 4.35 -17.11 4.43
C GLY A 132 4.07 -16.33 3.15
N GLY A 133 4.47 -15.06 3.09
CA GLY A 133 4.28 -14.22 1.92
C GLY A 133 4.36 -12.73 2.26
N GLU A 134 4.79 -11.94 1.29
CA GLU A 134 4.95 -10.50 1.41
C GLU A 134 3.62 -9.78 1.24
N ALA A 135 3.52 -8.62 1.88
CA ALA A 135 2.46 -7.64 1.69
C ALA A 135 3.06 -6.27 1.43
N PHE A 136 2.57 -5.57 0.41
CA PHE A 136 3.19 -4.33 -0.08
C PHE A 136 2.17 -3.44 -0.80
N GLN A 137 2.63 -2.24 -1.16
CA GLN A 137 1.92 -1.19 -1.88
C GLN A 137 0.57 -0.87 -1.24
N ALA A 138 0.64 -0.40 0.00
CA ALA A 138 -0.56 -0.12 0.79
C ALA A 138 -1.35 1.07 0.21
N GLY A 139 -2.67 0.95 0.24
CA GLY A 139 -3.60 2.08 0.11
C GLY A 139 -4.32 2.28 1.44
N LEU A 140 -4.56 3.54 1.82
CA LEU A 140 -5.16 3.89 3.11
C LEU A 140 -6.30 4.90 2.98
N THR A 141 -7.45 4.61 3.57
CA THR A 141 -8.59 5.54 3.63
C THR A 141 -9.36 5.44 4.94
N VAL A 142 -10.13 6.48 5.26
CA VAL A 142 -11.06 6.49 6.38
C VAL A 142 -12.46 6.82 5.88
N SER A 143 -13.39 5.92 6.16
CA SER A 143 -14.81 6.12 5.87
C SER A 143 -15.41 7.28 6.69
N PRO A 144 -16.56 7.84 6.27
CA PRO A 144 -17.27 8.86 7.04
C PRO A 144 -17.66 8.45 8.47
N SER A 145 -17.78 7.16 8.76
CA SER A 145 -18.05 6.63 10.11
C SER A 145 -16.79 6.50 10.98
N GLY A 146 -15.60 6.68 10.39
CA GLY A 146 -14.32 6.54 11.07
C GLY A 146 -13.69 5.16 10.95
N THR A 147 -14.32 4.20 10.26
CA THR A 147 -13.67 2.92 9.91
C THR A 147 -12.48 3.21 9.00
N VAL A 148 -11.31 2.75 9.41
CA VAL A 148 -10.05 2.84 8.67
C VAL A 148 -9.91 1.58 7.83
N ALA A 149 -9.59 1.71 6.55
CA ALA A 149 -9.36 0.60 5.64
C ALA A 149 -7.95 0.69 5.06
N VAL A 150 -7.20 -0.41 5.18
CA VAL A 150 -5.88 -0.58 4.56
C VAL A 150 -6.01 -1.65 3.49
N ALA A 151 -5.90 -1.27 2.23
CA ALA A 151 -5.78 -2.19 1.12
C ALA A 151 -4.29 -2.45 0.83
N PHE A 152 -3.95 -3.63 0.34
CA PHE A 152 -2.56 -3.98 0.00
C PHE A 152 -2.51 -5.12 -1.02
N TYR A 153 -1.39 -5.25 -1.72
CA TYR A 153 -1.07 -6.47 -2.45
C TYR A 153 -0.57 -7.55 -1.50
N ASP A 154 -1.01 -8.78 -1.72
CA ASP A 154 -0.85 -9.89 -0.81
C ASP A 154 -0.42 -11.16 -1.55
N ARG A 155 0.75 -11.68 -1.18
CA ARG A 155 1.36 -12.89 -1.79
C ARG A 155 1.33 -14.10 -0.86
N ARG A 156 0.51 -14.07 0.21
CA ARG A 156 0.39 -15.19 1.16
C ARG A 156 -0.35 -16.39 0.59
N LEU A 157 -1.27 -16.18 -0.36
CA LEU A 157 -1.87 -17.30 -1.11
C LEU A 157 -0.86 -17.80 -2.14
N ALA A 158 -0.67 -19.11 -2.19
CA ALA A 158 0.11 -19.75 -3.22
C ALA A 158 -0.48 -19.48 -4.61
N CYS A 159 0.38 -19.49 -5.62
CA CYS A 159 -0.08 -19.56 -7.01
C CYS A 159 -0.97 -20.78 -7.24
N PRO A 160 -1.94 -20.69 -8.16
CA PRO A 160 -2.77 -21.81 -8.58
C PRO A 160 -1.95 -23.07 -8.94
N ALA A 161 -2.48 -24.25 -8.60
CA ALA A 161 -1.83 -25.52 -8.92
C ALA A 161 -1.90 -25.83 -10.42
N GLN A 162 -0.92 -26.58 -10.93
CA GLN A 162 -0.86 -26.98 -12.33
C GLN A 162 -2.12 -27.76 -12.75
N GLY A 163 -2.61 -27.51 -13.97
CA GLY A 163 -3.80 -28.17 -14.51
C GLY A 163 -5.14 -27.61 -14.00
N THR A 164 -5.14 -26.59 -13.14
CA THR A 164 -6.38 -25.93 -12.71
C THR A 164 -6.81 -24.83 -13.69
N VAL A 165 -8.13 -24.59 -13.77
CA VAL A 165 -8.68 -23.46 -14.55
C VAL A 165 -8.13 -22.10 -14.08
N GLU A 166 -7.91 -21.96 -12.76
CA GLU A 166 -7.32 -20.75 -12.18
C GLU A 166 -5.86 -20.55 -12.66
N ALA A 167 -5.08 -21.62 -12.81
CA ALA A 167 -3.72 -21.51 -13.34
C ALA A 167 -3.70 -21.09 -14.81
N VAL A 168 -4.64 -21.61 -15.61
CA VAL A 168 -4.81 -21.22 -17.02
C VAL A 168 -5.21 -19.76 -17.13
N GLY A 169 -6.17 -19.32 -16.30
CA GLY A 169 -6.64 -17.93 -16.24
C GLY A 169 -5.57 -16.96 -15.72
N ALA A 170 -4.71 -17.41 -14.81
CA ALA A 170 -3.56 -16.62 -14.36
C ALA A 170 -2.39 -16.61 -15.36
N GLY A 171 -2.44 -17.44 -16.41
CA GLY A 171 -1.43 -17.50 -17.46
C GLY A 171 -0.14 -18.20 -17.06
N LEU A 172 -0.13 -18.97 -15.97
CA LEU A 172 1.10 -19.52 -15.38
C LEU A 172 1.88 -20.44 -16.33
N GLN A 173 1.22 -21.03 -17.32
CA GLN A 173 1.86 -21.83 -18.38
C GLN A 173 2.80 -21.02 -19.29
N PHE A 174 2.67 -19.69 -19.28
CA PHE A 174 3.51 -18.78 -20.05
C PHE A 174 4.64 -18.16 -19.23
N ASP A 175 4.64 -18.34 -17.91
CA ASP A 175 5.76 -17.92 -17.06
C ASP A 175 6.87 -18.99 -17.11
N PRO A 176 8.09 -18.65 -17.59
CA PRO A 176 9.21 -19.60 -17.65
C PRO A 176 9.68 -20.10 -16.27
N ALA A 177 9.32 -19.41 -15.17
CA ALA A 177 9.58 -19.88 -13.81
C ALA A 177 8.62 -21.00 -13.37
N ALA A 178 7.58 -21.29 -14.16
CA ALA A 178 6.56 -22.31 -13.90
C ALA A 178 6.04 -22.30 -12.44
N PRO A 179 5.50 -21.16 -11.95
CA PRO A 179 5.29 -20.91 -10.52
C PRO A 179 4.08 -21.65 -9.92
N PHE A 180 3.62 -22.75 -10.51
CA PHE A 180 2.46 -23.50 -10.04
C PHE A 180 2.60 -23.92 -8.57
N GLY A 181 1.61 -23.56 -7.73
CA GLY A 181 1.65 -23.87 -6.29
C GLY A 181 2.70 -23.12 -5.47
N ARG A 182 3.48 -22.21 -6.07
CA ARG A 182 4.55 -21.49 -5.39
C ARG A 182 3.97 -20.44 -4.42
N GLY A 183 4.44 -20.47 -3.18
CA GLY A 183 4.17 -19.41 -2.19
C GLY A 183 5.00 -18.15 -2.46
N ASN A 184 4.51 -17.00 -1.98
CA ASN A 184 5.18 -15.70 -2.13
C ASN A 184 5.59 -15.40 -3.58
N TYR A 185 4.66 -15.59 -4.53
CA TYR A 185 4.89 -15.37 -5.96
C TYR A 185 3.75 -14.57 -6.61
N CYS A 186 2.59 -15.20 -6.77
CA CYS A 186 1.41 -14.57 -7.35
C CYS A 186 0.77 -13.57 -6.38
N ILE A 187 0.05 -12.60 -6.92
CA ILE A 187 -0.53 -11.48 -6.17
C ILE A 187 -2.04 -11.63 -6.01
N ASN A 188 -2.53 -11.16 -4.87
CA ASN A 188 -3.92 -10.86 -4.59
C ASN A 188 -4.07 -9.42 -4.13
N THR A 189 -5.27 -8.88 -4.23
CA THR A 189 -5.62 -7.64 -3.52
C THR A 189 -6.36 -8.01 -2.24
N ALA A 190 -5.95 -7.45 -1.11
CA ALA A 190 -6.59 -7.67 0.18
C ALA A 190 -6.89 -6.35 0.89
N VAL A 191 -7.78 -6.39 1.88
CA VAL A 191 -8.09 -5.26 2.76
C VAL A 191 -8.20 -5.71 4.22
N GLN A 192 -7.70 -4.88 5.13
CA GLN A 192 -7.98 -4.96 6.56
C GLN A 192 -8.74 -3.73 7.02
N LEU A 193 -9.82 -3.97 7.78
CA LEU A 193 -10.60 -2.90 8.40
C LEU A 193 -10.21 -2.71 9.86
N TYR A 194 -10.22 -1.48 10.33
CA TYR A 194 -9.97 -1.11 11.72
C TYR A 194 -10.99 -0.10 12.21
N ARG A 195 -11.27 -0.15 13.51
CA ARG A 195 -11.89 0.96 14.23
C ARG A 195 -10.90 2.14 14.30
N PRO A 196 -11.38 3.38 14.55
CA PRO A 196 -10.51 4.56 14.61
C PRO A 196 -9.25 4.39 15.48
N GLY A 197 -9.35 3.63 16.58
CA GLY A 197 -8.26 3.36 17.51
C GLY A 197 -7.31 2.21 17.13
N LEU A 198 -7.27 1.79 15.87
CA LEU A 198 -6.46 0.67 15.34
C LEU A 198 -6.82 -0.72 15.85
N ARG A 199 -8.04 -0.91 16.37
CA ARG A 199 -8.55 -2.27 16.68
C ARG A 199 -9.05 -2.91 15.39
N PRO A 200 -8.54 -4.08 14.98
CA PRO A 200 -9.00 -4.74 13.76
C PRO A 200 -10.48 -5.10 13.85
N ILE A 201 -11.16 -5.04 12.71
CA ILE A 201 -12.54 -5.51 12.54
C ILE A 201 -12.46 -6.74 11.63
N GLY A 202 -12.66 -7.92 12.21
CA GLY A 202 -12.50 -9.18 11.49
C GLY A 202 -11.05 -9.45 11.06
N HIS A 203 -10.91 -10.34 10.08
CA HIS A 203 -9.65 -10.73 9.45
C HIS A 203 -9.45 -10.00 8.11
N ASN A 204 -8.28 -10.18 7.50
CA ASN A 204 -8.05 -9.68 6.15
C ASN A 204 -9.09 -10.29 5.20
N ALA A 205 -9.68 -9.47 4.34
CA ALA A 205 -10.60 -9.90 3.29
C ALA A 205 -9.92 -9.78 1.94
N ARG A 206 -10.01 -10.84 1.12
CA ARG A 206 -9.56 -10.81 -0.28
C ARG A 206 -10.54 -9.98 -1.10
N MET A 207 -10.01 -9.02 -1.86
CA MET A 207 -10.74 -8.13 -2.76
C MET A 207 -10.64 -8.58 -4.22
N SER A 208 -9.56 -9.25 -4.61
CA SER A 208 -9.44 -9.82 -5.96
C SER A 208 -10.21 -11.15 -6.06
N PRO A 209 -10.97 -11.39 -7.15
CA PRO A 209 -11.65 -12.67 -7.35
C PRO A 209 -10.64 -13.79 -7.61
N HIS A 210 -9.56 -13.45 -8.34
CA HIS A 210 -8.54 -14.38 -8.80
C HIS A 210 -7.14 -13.98 -8.33
N THR A 211 -6.25 -14.98 -8.32
CA THR A 211 -4.83 -14.79 -8.08
C THR A 211 -4.18 -14.56 -9.43
N TRP A 212 -3.27 -13.60 -9.56
CA TRP A 212 -2.65 -13.28 -10.84
C TRP A 212 -1.12 -13.27 -10.77
N ASP A 213 -0.50 -13.50 -11.92
CA ASP A 213 0.94 -13.54 -12.06
C ASP A 213 1.50 -12.16 -12.40
N PRO A 214 2.31 -11.55 -11.52
CA PRO A 214 2.89 -10.24 -11.76
C PRO A 214 4.04 -10.22 -12.76
N GLN A 215 4.58 -11.37 -13.17
CA GLN A 215 5.68 -11.42 -14.13
C GLN A 215 5.18 -11.40 -15.58
N LEU A 216 3.92 -11.78 -15.82
CA LEU A 216 3.33 -11.74 -17.17
C LEU A 216 3.07 -10.30 -17.61
N SER A 217 3.52 -9.95 -18.81
CA SER A 217 3.35 -8.62 -19.41
C SER A 217 3.77 -7.45 -18.52
N ALA A 218 4.71 -7.68 -17.58
CA ALA A 218 5.13 -6.65 -16.64
C ALA A 218 5.85 -5.51 -17.38
N ALA A 219 5.41 -4.28 -17.14
CA ALA A 219 6.04 -3.10 -17.74
C ALA A 219 7.51 -3.00 -17.30
N ARG A 220 8.39 -2.57 -18.20
CA ARG A 220 9.82 -2.39 -17.93
C ARG A 220 10.28 -1.04 -18.47
N PHE A 221 11.05 -0.32 -17.67
CA PHE A 221 11.62 0.97 -18.05
C PHE A 221 13.10 0.88 -18.49
N VAL A 222 13.67 -0.33 -18.42
CA VAL A 222 15.04 -0.66 -18.82
C VAL A 222 15.07 -2.01 -19.58
N CYS A 223 16.26 -2.41 -20.05
CA CYS A 223 16.52 -3.69 -20.72
C CYS A 223 15.88 -4.89 -20.02
N VAL A 224 15.46 -5.87 -20.81
CA VAL A 224 14.91 -7.16 -20.34
C VAL A 224 15.86 -7.95 -19.41
N CYS A 225 17.14 -7.62 -19.46
CA CYS A 225 18.20 -8.24 -18.67
C CYS A 225 18.27 -7.77 -17.20
N VAL A 226 17.55 -6.70 -16.84
CA VAL A 226 17.55 -6.13 -15.48
C VAL A 226 16.24 -6.46 -14.77
N PRO A 227 16.26 -6.92 -13.50
CA PRO A 227 15.06 -7.14 -12.69
C PRO A 227 14.47 -5.81 -12.23
N ALA A 228 13.84 -5.10 -13.17
CA ALA A 228 13.31 -3.76 -12.98
C ALA A 228 11.92 -3.62 -13.63
N SER A 229 11.12 -4.68 -13.51
CA SER A 229 9.72 -4.60 -13.92
C SER A 229 8.92 -3.72 -12.97
N PHE A 230 7.72 -3.36 -13.39
CA PHE A 230 6.86 -2.45 -12.66
C PHE A 230 5.42 -2.87 -12.84
N ILE A 231 4.72 -3.05 -11.72
CA ILE A 231 3.29 -3.36 -11.70
C ILE A 231 2.41 -2.11 -11.61
N GLY A 232 3.03 -0.91 -11.61
CA GLY A 232 2.34 0.37 -11.62
C GLY A 232 2.04 0.93 -10.23
N ASP A 233 1.84 2.25 -10.16
CA ASP A 233 1.24 2.92 -8.99
C ASP A 233 -0.29 2.91 -9.06
N TYR A 234 -0.88 2.00 -9.84
CA TYR A 234 -2.32 1.87 -10.09
C TYR A 234 -3.03 1.13 -8.95
N PHE A 235 -2.74 1.54 -7.71
CA PHE A 235 -3.34 0.99 -6.50
C PHE A 235 -4.00 2.10 -5.68
N GLY A 236 -5.30 2.00 -5.49
CA GLY A 236 -6.08 3.02 -4.79
C GLY A 236 -7.16 2.42 -3.92
N VAL A 237 -7.54 3.14 -2.87
CA VAL A 237 -8.62 2.76 -1.96
C VAL A 237 -9.48 3.97 -1.63
N ASP A 238 -10.80 3.79 -1.58
CA ASP A 238 -11.74 4.79 -1.05
C ASP A 238 -12.83 4.11 -0.22
N ALA A 239 -13.47 4.85 0.67
CA ALA A 239 -14.52 4.33 1.52
C ALA A 239 -15.70 5.31 1.63
N ARG A 240 -16.82 5.00 0.97
CA ARG A 240 -18.02 5.84 0.89
C ARG A 240 -19.28 4.97 0.76
N GLY A 241 -20.43 5.52 1.16
CA GLY A 241 -21.73 4.87 0.98
C GLY A 241 -21.88 3.50 1.66
N GLY A 242 -21.13 3.23 2.73
CA GLY A 242 -21.14 1.93 3.41
C GLY A 242 -20.30 0.84 2.74
N PHE A 243 -19.37 1.24 1.85
CA PHE A 243 -18.45 0.33 1.17
C PHE A 243 -17.02 0.86 1.21
N VAL A 244 -16.07 -0.06 1.17
CA VAL A 244 -14.68 0.19 0.77
C VAL A 244 -14.53 -0.28 -0.67
N TYR A 245 -13.86 0.53 -1.48
CA TYR A 245 -13.54 0.26 -2.87
C TYR A 245 -12.04 0.16 -3.01
N THR A 246 -11.56 -0.78 -3.81
CA THR A 246 -10.17 -0.85 -4.25
C THR A 246 -10.11 -0.74 -5.76
N ALA A 247 -9.14 0.00 -6.27
CA ALA A 247 -8.69 -0.08 -7.65
C ALA A 247 -7.29 -0.71 -7.62
N SER A 248 -7.09 -1.84 -8.28
CA SER A 248 -5.83 -2.57 -8.30
C SER A 248 -5.54 -3.12 -9.69
N VAL A 249 -4.36 -3.71 -9.90
CA VAL A 249 -3.98 -4.36 -11.15
C VAL A 249 -4.26 -5.85 -11.08
N THR A 250 -4.56 -6.43 -12.24
CA THR A 250 -4.53 -7.88 -12.49
C THR A 250 -4.07 -8.14 -13.92
N THR A 251 -3.54 -9.32 -14.19
CA THR A 251 -3.27 -9.85 -15.54
C THR A 251 -4.19 -11.03 -15.87
N TYR A 252 -5.09 -11.41 -14.96
CA TYR A 252 -5.94 -12.60 -15.10
C TYR A 252 -6.84 -12.54 -16.35
N ASN A 253 -6.94 -13.65 -17.06
CA ASN A 253 -7.78 -13.81 -18.25
C ASN A 253 -9.19 -14.28 -17.89
N GLU A 254 -10.03 -13.32 -17.50
CA GLU A 254 -11.44 -13.56 -17.16
C GLU A 254 -12.25 -13.90 -18.41
N GLY A 255 -12.71 -15.14 -18.54
CA GLY A 255 -13.62 -15.54 -19.63
C GLY A 255 -13.07 -15.28 -21.05
N GLY A 256 -11.75 -15.23 -21.23
CA GLY A 256 -11.12 -14.95 -22.53
C GLY A 256 -10.99 -13.45 -22.87
N GLN A 257 -11.33 -12.54 -21.97
CA GLN A 257 -11.30 -11.09 -22.22
C GLN A 257 -9.89 -10.48 -22.15
N ASN A 258 -8.91 -11.19 -21.61
CA ASN A 258 -7.52 -10.76 -21.56
C ASN A 258 -6.56 -11.89 -22.00
N PRO A 259 -6.66 -12.35 -23.27
CA PRO A 259 -5.95 -13.54 -23.75
C PRO A 259 -4.43 -13.36 -23.82
N PHE A 260 -3.95 -12.13 -23.76
CA PHE A 260 -2.53 -11.77 -23.76
C PHE A 260 -2.01 -11.37 -22.38
N PHE A 261 -2.83 -11.52 -21.33
CA PHE A 261 -2.46 -11.25 -19.93
C PHE A 261 -1.86 -9.86 -19.74
N HIS A 262 -2.42 -8.86 -20.42
CA HIS A 262 -2.00 -7.47 -20.22
C HIS A 262 -2.44 -6.98 -18.84
N GLN A 263 -1.70 -6.03 -18.27
CA GLN A 263 -2.14 -5.36 -17.05
C GLN A 263 -3.46 -4.63 -17.31
N GLN A 264 -4.45 -4.92 -16.47
CA GLN A 264 -5.76 -4.29 -16.49
C GLN A 264 -6.16 -3.85 -15.09
N GLN A 265 -7.07 -2.88 -15.01
CA GLN A 265 -7.55 -2.35 -13.74
C GLN A 265 -8.76 -3.15 -13.25
N LEU A 266 -8.67 -3.64 -12.02
CA LEU A 266 -9.74 -4.29 -11.28
C LEU A 266 -10.31 -3.31 -10.26
N VAL A 267 -11.64 -3.13 -10.26
CA VAL A 267 -12.35 -2.41 -9.21
C VAL A 267 -13.18 -3.39 -8.41
N SER A 268 -12.94 -3.44 -7.10
CA SER A 268 -13.66 -4.32 -6.17
C SER A 268 -14.28 -3.51 -5.05
N LYS A 269 -15.36 -4.01 -4.44
CA LYS A 269 -16.00 -3.37 -3.28
C LYS A 269 -16.30 -4.37 -2.17
N LEU A 270 -16.18 -3.91 -0.93
CA LEU A 270 -16.49 -4.65 0.29
C LEU A 270 -17.43 -3.81 1.15
N LYS A 271 -18.52 -4.41 1.65
CA LYS A 271 -19.44 -3.72 2.57
C LYS A 271 -18.72 -3.43 3.89
N THR A 272 -18.78 -2.19 4.36
CA THR A 272 -18.28 -1.84 5.68
C THR A 272 -19.26 -2.30 6.76
N PRO A 273 -18.77 -2.83 7.89
CA PRO A 273 -19.61 -3.19 9.03
C PRO A 273 -20.26 -1.98 9.71
#